data_AF-X0VI31-F1
#
_entry.id   AF-X0VI31-F1
#
_cell.length_a   1.000
_cell.length_b   1.000
_cell.length_c   1.000
_cell.angle_alpha   90.00
_cell.angle_beta   90.00
_cell.angle_gamma   90.00
#
_symmetry.space_group_name_H-M   'P 1'
#
loop_
_entity.id
_entity.type
_entity.pdbx_description
1 polymer ?
#
loop_
_entity_poly.entity_id
_entity_poly.type
_entity_poly.pdbx_seq_one_letter_code
_entity_poly.pdbx_strand_id
1 'polypeptide(L)'
;MNFSKYIDIPHLYKGSDFSGADCYGLIKLIIKEEKTITLPDFWYTEMWYKENKNHIINNMSKVKIIKVSPPYQAFDGLLFYDQRRKLVNHIGLLIEENKFIHTYRKNSSKIDRLEGYWKSRLYQGVRYLYG
;
A
#
# COMPACT_ATOMS: atom_id res chain seq x y z
N MET A 1 12.11 3.15 14.01
CA MET A 1 12.46 2.55 12.70
C MET A 1 12.82 3.69 11.76
N ASN A 2 13.84 3.52 10.93
CA ASN A 2 14.22 4.55 9.97
C ASN A 2 13.66 4.18 8.59
N PHE A 3 12.65 4.92 8.13
CA PHE A 3 12.03 4.69 6.82
C PHE A 3 12.73 5.42 5.67
N SER A 4 13.83 6.15 5.91
CA SER A 4 14.55 6.91 4.88
C SER A 4 15.03 6.03 3.72
N LYS A 5 15.40 4.76 3.99
CA LYS A 5 15.84 3.81 2.96
C LYS A 5 14.74 3.42 1.97
N TYR A 6 13.48 3.71 2.28
CA TYR A 6 12.34 3.41 1.42
C TYR A 6 11.82 4.63 0.65
N ILE A 7 12.51 5.77 0.73
CA ILE A 7 12.18 6.98 -0.03
C ILE A 7 12.91 6.97 -1.36
N ASP A 8 12.33 7.60 -2.37
CA ASP A 8 12.86 7.74 -3.72
C ASP A 8 13.02 6.42 -4.50
N ILE A 9 12.44 5.32 -4.03
CA ILE A 9 12.34 4.06 -4.78
C ILE A 9 11.47 4.33 -6.02
N PRO A 10 11.99 4.13 -7.24
CA PRO A 10 11.24 4.40 -8.47
C PRO A 10 9.95 3.58 -8.53
N HIS A 11 8.90 4.16 -9.09
CA HIS A 11 7.70 3.39 -9.37
C HIS A 11 7.96 2.37 -10.48
N LEU A 12 7.94 1.07 -10.15
CA LEU A 12 8.07 -0.02 -11.11
C LEU A 12 6.86 -0.95 -10.98
N TYR A 13 6.13 -1.13 -12.08
CA TYR A 13 5.01 -2.06 -12.10
C TYR A 13 5.47 -3.50 -11.80
N LYS A 14 4.84 -4.15 -10.83
CA LYS A 14 5.23 -5.46 -10.26
C LYS A 14 6.62 -5.46 -9.59
N GLY A 15 7.26 -4.31 -9.46
CA GLY A 15 8.48 -4.19 -8.68
C GLY A 15 8.18 -4.37 -7.20
N SER A 16 9.10 -4.96 -6.45
CA SER A 16 8.98 -5.12 -4.99
C SER A 16 10.34 -5.11 -4.28
N ASP A 17 11.28 -4.35 -4.82
CA ASP A 17 12.64 -4.19 -4.30
C ASP A 17 13.13 -2.73 -4.42
N PHE A 18 14.37 -2.46 -4.02
CA PHE A 18 14.96 -1.11 -4.04
C PHE A 18 15.24 -0.57 -5.45
N SER A 19 15.25 -1.41 -6.50
CA SER A 19 15.34 -0.94 -7.90
C SER A 19 14.02 -0.36 -8.40
N GLY A 20 12.91 -0.77 -7.79
CA GLY A 20 11.61 -0.16 -8.02
C GLY A 20 10.47 -0.96 -7.41
N ALA A 21 9.38 -0.24 -7.10
CA ALA A 21 8.19 -0.84 -6.52
C ALA A 21 6.90 -0.16 -6.97
N ASP A 22 5.81 -0.91 -7.08
CA ASP A 22 4.46 -0.34 -7.12
C ASP A 22 3.88 -0.20 -5.72
N CYS A 23 2.64 0.32 -5.62
CA CYS A 23 2.01 0.58 -4.32
C CYS A 23 1.95 -0.65 -3.40
N TYR A 24 1.70 -1.85 -3.94
CA TYR A 24 1.68 -3.08 -3.15
C TYR A 24 3.09 -3.64 -2.97
N GLY A 25 3.92 -3.61 -4.01
CA GLY A 25 5.31 -4.02 -3.97
C GLY A 25 6.14 -3.28 -2.92
N LEU A 26 5.86 -2.00 -2.71
CA LEU A 26 6.51 -1.20 -1.67
C LEU A 26 6.14 -1.72 -0.27
N ILE A 27 4.90 -2.13 -0.07
CA ILE A 27 4.44 -2.73 1.20
C ILE A 27 5.11 -4.08 1.40
N LYS A 28 5.19 -4.92 0.35
CA LYS A 28 5.91 -6.20 0.41
C LYS A 28 7.36 -5.98 0.82
N LEU A 29 8.04 -5.03 0.20
CA LEU A 29 9.43 -4.68 0.49
C LEU A 29 9.59 -4.28 1.96
N ILE A 30 8.79 -3.34 2.45
CA ILE A 30 8.90 -2.83 3.83
C ILE A 30 8.59 -3.93 4.85
N ILE A 31 7.54 -4.73 4.64
CA ILE A 31 7.19 -5.81 5.57
C ILE A 31 8.26 -6.91 5.55
N LYS A 32 8.84 -7.22 4.40
CA LYS A 32 9.96 -8.16 4.31
C LYS A 32 11.17 -7.68 5.10
N GLU A 33 11.54 -6.41 4.94
CA GLU A 33 12.74 -5.83 5.56
C GLU A 33 12.58 -5.53 7.05
N GLU A 34 11.42 -5.05 7.50
CA GLU A 34 11.20 -4.62 8.89
C GLU A 34 10.56 -5.70 9.77
N LYS A 35 9.89 -6.71 9.16
CA LYS A 35 9.21 -7.79 9.89
C LYS A 35 9.72 -9.18 9.52
N THR A 36 10.61 -9.32 8.54
CA THR A 36 11.10 -10.62 8.04
C THR A 36 9.97 -11.49 7.49
N ILE A 37 8.92 -10.87 6.94
CA ILE A 37 7.72 -11.58 6.46
C ILE A 37 7.56 -11.40 4.96
N THR A 38 7.38 -12.52 4.26
CA THR A 38 7.15 -12.51 2.82
C THR A 38 5.67 -12.50 2.53
N LEU A 39 5.17 -11.37 2.03
CA LEU A 39 3.81 -11.29 1.50
C LEU A 39 3.73 -11.93 0.10
N PRO A 40 2.63 -12.61 -0.23
CA PRO A 40 2.46 -13.29 -1.51
C PRO A 40 2.37 -12.31 -2.68
N ASP A 41 2.75 -12.78 -3.87
CA ASP A 41 2.50 -12.06 -5.12
C ASP A 41 1.06 -12.18 -5.57
N PHE A 42 0.55 -11.09 -6.12
CA PHE A 42 -0.78 -11.03 -6.68
C PHE A 42 -0.71 -10.82 -8.19
N TRP A 43 -1.43 -11.64 -8.95
CA TRP A 43 -1.56 -11.41 -10.38
C TRP A 43 -2.57 -10.29 -10.64
N TYR A 44 -2.10 -9.24 -11.31
CA TYR A 44 -2.90 -8.19 -11.91
C TYR A 44 -2.18 -7.65 -13.17
N THR A 45 -2.93 -6.99 -14.06
CA THR A 45 -2.43 -6.33 -15.28
C THR A 45 -2.06 -4.87 -14.99
N GLU A 46 -1.22 -4.19 -15.77
CA GLU A 46 -0.77 -2.82 -15.43
C GLU A 46 -1.93 -1.81 -15.42
N MET A 47 -2.94 -2.10 -16.24
CA MET A 47 -4.16 -1.31 -16.35
C MET A 47 -5.35 -1.99 -15.68
N TRP A 48 -5.13 -2.83 -14.68
CA TRP A 48 -6.18 -3.56 -13.98
C TRP A 48 -7.32 -2.66 -13.49
N TYR A 49 -6.99 -1.42 -13.10
CA TYR A 49 -7.96 -0.41 -12.69
C TYR A 49 -8.90 0.07 -13.81
N LYS A 50 -8.56 -0.15 -15.09
CA LYS A 50 -9.42 0.13 -16.26
C LYS A 50 -10.42 -0.99 -16.51
N GLU A 51 -10.17 -2.18 -15.97
CA GLU A 51 -11.05 -3.34 -16.11
C GLU A 51 -12.14 -3.38 -15.02
N ASN A 52 -12.31 -2.31 -14.22
CA ASN A 52 -13.18 -2.25 -13.03
C ASN A 52 -12.96 -3.37 -12.00
N LYS A 53 -11.81 -4.06 -12.05
CA LYS A 53 -11.48 -5.13 -11.11
C LYS A 53 -10.85 -4.52 -9.87
N ASN A 54 -11.31 -4.88 -8.68
CA ASN A 54 -10.74 -4.41 -7.43
C ASN A 54 -9.60 -5.34 -6.98
N HIS A 55 -8.46 -5.34 -7.70
CA HIS A 55 -7.40 -6.33 -7.47
C HIS A 55 -6.76 -6.25 -6.09
N ILE A 56 -6.74 -5.06 -5.48
CA ILE A 56 -6.24 -4.90 -4.10
C ILE A 56 -7.18 -5.66 -3.16
N ILE A 57 -8.48 -5.34 -3.12
CA ILE A 57 -9.42 -6.04 -2.24
C ILE A 57 -9.57 -7.53 -2.60
N ASN A 58 -9.61 -7.86 -3.88
CA ASN A 58 -9.83 -9.24 -4.34
C ASN A 58 -8.68 -10.17 -3.99
N ASN A 59 -7.44 -9.67 -3.99
CA ASN A 59 -6.28 -10.48 -3.61
C ASN A 59 -5.97 -10.42 -2.12
N MET A 60 -6.52 -9.45 -1.40
CA MET A 60 -6.34 -9.33 0.05
C MET A 60 -6.88 -10.53 0.83
N SER A 61 -7.84 -11.30 0.28
CA SER A 61 -8.28 -12.58 0.87
C SER A 61 -7.18 -13.65 0.91
N LYS A 62 -6.13 -13.53 0.10
CA LYS A 62 -4.98 -14.44 0.06
C LYS A 62 -3.93 -14.13 1.13
N VAL A 63 -4.12 -13.06 1.89
CA VAL A 63 -3.24 -12.66 2.99
C VAL A 63 -4.06 -12.65 4.26
N LYS A 64 -3.50 -13.17 5.35
CA LYS A 64 -4.14 -13.07 6.66
C LYS A 64 -4.16 -11.60 7.07
N ILE A 65 -5.30 -10.96 6.92
CA ILE A 65 -5.51 -9.57 7.32
C ILE A 65 -6.80 -9.42 8.12
N ILE A 66 -6.86 -8.39 8.94
CA ILE A 66 -8.12 -7.93 9.55
C ILE A 66 -8.39 -6.48 9.13
N LYS A 67 -9.67 -6.12 9.06
CA LYS A 67 -10.07 -4.71 8.92
C LYS A 67 -9.87 -4.02 10.27
N VAL A 68 -9.34 -2.81 10.26
CA VAL A 68 -9.14 -1.99 11.44
C VAL A 68 -9.69 -0.59 11.25
N SER A 69 -10.13 0.01 12.35
CA SER A 69 -10.57 1.41 12.45
C SER A 69 -9.54 2.22 13.23
N PRO A 70 -9.58 3.57 13.17
CA PRO A 70 -8.73 4.40 14.00
C PRO A 70 -8.88 4.08 15.50
N PRO A 71 -7.82 4.24 16.31
CA PRO A 71 -6.47 4.65 15.90
C PRO A 71 -5.73 3.55 15.15
N TYR A 72 -5.10 3.93 14.02
CA TYR A 72 -4.27 3.03 13.22
C TYR A 72 -2.89 2.86 13.86
N GLN A 73 -2.25 1.73 13.59
CA GLN A 73 -0.92 1.38 14.09
C GLN A 73 0.09 1.33 12.95
N ALA A 74 1.37 1.51 13.27
CA ALA A 74 2.43 1.32 12.30
C ALA A 74 2.32 -0.07 11.64
N PHE A 75 2.59 -0.13 10.34
CA PHE A 75 2.38 -1.28 9.45
C PHE A 75 0.92 -1.62 9.13
N ASP A 76 -0.06 -0.82 9.55
CA ASP A 76 -1.39 -0.91 8.98
C ASP A 76 -1.37 -0.41 7.52
N GLY A 77 -1.93 -1.22 6.62
CA GLY A 77 -2.19 -0.82 5.25
C GLY A 77 -3.38 0.12 5.18
N LEU A 78 -3.27 1.20 4.44
CA LEU A 78 -4.31 2.19 4.21
C LEU A 78 -4.80 2.07 2.78
N LEU A 79 -6.03 1.59 2.58
CA LEU A 79 -6.66 1.49 1.28
C LEU A 79 -7.30 2.82 0.90
N PHE A 80 -7.06 3.28 -0.33
CA PHE A 80 -7.61 4.53 -0.84
C PHE A 80 -8.52 4.31 -2.05
N TYR A 81 -9.66 5.00 -2.03
CA TYR A 81 -10.68 4.96 -3.07
C TYR A 81 -10.45 6.05 -4.13
N ASP A 82 -10.47 5.64 -5.39
CA ASP A 82 -10.45 6.56 -6.52
C ASP A 82 -11.88 6.85 -6.98
N GLN A 83 -12.37 8.04 -6.61
CA GLN A 83 -13.69 8.54 -6.99
C GLN A 83 -13.93 8.54 -8.52
N ARG A 84 -12.89 8.80 -9.34
CA ARG A 84 -13.05 8.84 -10.81
C ARG A 84 -13.28 7.45 -11.38
N ARG A 85 -12.63 6.44 -10.80
CA ARG A 85 -12.70 5.04 -11.24
C ARG A 85 -13.71 4.21 -10.47
N LYS A 86 -14.31 4.80 -9.43
CA LYS A 86 -15.27 4.18 -8.52
C LYS A 86 -14.78 2.87 -7.89
N LEU A 87 -13.48 2.76 -7.60
CA LEU A 87 -12.87 1.56 -7.01
C LEU A 87 -11.66 1.87 -6.13
N VAL A 88 -11.27 0.92 -5.28
CA VAL A 88 -10.02 0.98 -4.51
C VAL A 88 -8.85 0.58 -5.41
N ASN A 89 -7.94 1.51 -5.67
CA ASN A 89 -6.80 1.30 -6.56
C ASN A 89 -5.44 1.64 -5.98
N HIS A 90 -5.39 2.10 -4.73
CA HIS A 90 -4.15 2.55 -4.12
C HIS A 90 -4.08 2.08 -2.68
N ILE A 91 -2.86 1.77 -2.25
CA ILE A 91 -2.55 1.38 -0.88
C ILE A 91 -1.28 2.10 -0.42
N GLY A 92 -1.28 2.53 0.83
CA GLY A 92 -0.09 3.03 1.54
C GLY A 92 0.12 2.26 2.84
N LEU A 93 1.28 2.41 3.45
CA LEU A 93 1.59 1.80 4.75
C LEU A 93 1.77 2.89 5.79
N LEU A 94 1.01 2.83 6.89
CA LEU A 94 1.21 3.74 8.01
C LEU A 94 2.58 3.45 8.64
N ILE A 95 3.40 4.49 8.82
CA ILE A 95 4.74 4.37 9.39
C ILE A 95 4.84 5.07 10.74
N GLU A 96 4.07 6.12 10.94
CA GLU A 96 3.96 6.90 12.17
C GLU A 96 2.54 7.49 12.26
N GLU A 97 2.21 8.14 13.38
CA GLU A 97 0.94 8.85 13.52
C GLU A 97 0.73 9.84 12.37
N ASN A 98 -0.40 9.69 11.66
CA ASN A 98 -0.79 10.48 10.50
C ASN A 98 0.23 10.52 9.34
N LYS A 99 1.27 9.68 9.33
CA LYS A 99 2.21 9.58 8.21
C LYS A 99 2.19 8.18 7.61
N PHE A 100 2.10 8.14 6.30
CA PHE A 100 2.15 6.89 5.56
C PHE A 100 3.10 7.00 4.38
N ILE A 101 3.76 5.90 4.07
CA ILE A 101 4.62 5.78 2.91
C ILE A 101 3.86 5.09 1.78
N HIS A 102 4.05 5.59 0.57
CA HIS A 102 3.41 5.04 -0.61
C HIS A 102 4.19 5.41 -1.87
N THR A 103 3.86 4.76 -2.97
CA THR A 103 4.34 5.09 -4.32
C THR A 103 3.18 4.96 -5.30
N TYR A 104 3.20 5.72 -6.38
CA TYR A 104 2.18 5.64 -7.43
C TYR A 104 2.77 6.00 -8.78
N ARG A 105 2.05 5.69 -9.86
CA ARG A 105 2.55 5.79 -11.23
C ARG A 105 3.27 7.13 -11.47
N LYS A 106 4.49 7.06 -12.00
CA LYS A 106 5.40 8.20 -12.30
C LYS A 106 5.93 8.98 -11.10
N ASN A 107 5.75 8.51 -9.86
CA ASN A 107 6.24 9.17 -8.66
C ASN A 107 6.97 8.14 -7.81
N SER A 108 8.22 8.43 -7.44
CA SER A 108 8.96 7.58 -6.51
C SER A 108 8.27 7.52 -5.14
N SER A 109 8.65 6.52 -4.35
CA SER A 109 8.13 6.37 -3.00
C SER A 109 8.41 7.59 -2.15
N LYS A 110 7.40 8.00 -1.38
CA LYS A 110 7.46 9.19 -0.53
C LYS A 110 6.56 9.03 0.70
N ILE A 111 6.73 9.92 1.65
CA ILE A 111 5.88 10.02 2.84
C ILE A 111 4.92 11.19 2.65
N ASP A 112 3.62 10.90 2.75
CA ASP A 112 2.57 11.91 2.81
C ASP A 112 1.86 11.83 4.17
N ARG A 113 1.11 12.89 4.51
CA ARG A 113 0.25 12.93 5.70
C ARG A 113 -1.16 12.43 5.39
N LEU A 114 -1.77 11.70 6.32
CA LEU A 114 -3.14 11.20 6.24
C LEU A 114 -4.16 12.32 6.54
N GLU A 115 -4.16 13.35 5.69
CA GLU A 115 -4.95 14.55 5.83
C GLU A 115 -5.53 14.96 4.46
N GLY A 116 -6.47 15.92 4.46
CA GLY A 116 -7.02 16.53 3.23
C GLY A 116 -7.41 15.52 2.14
N TYR A 117 -6.66 15.55 1.03
CA TYR A 117 -6.86 14.67 -0.12
C TYR A 117 -6.82 13.17 0.24
N TRP A 118 -5.86 12.75 1.05
CA TRP A 118 -5.69 11.34 1.42
C TRP A 118 -6.78 10.88 2.40
N LYS A 119 -7.08 11.72 3.39
CA LYS A 119 -8.11 11.42 4.38
C LYS A 119 -9.50 11.32 3.75
N SER A 120 -9.84 12.20 2.79
CA SER A 120 -11.13 12.17 2.10
C SER A 120 -11.32 10.95 1.17
N ARG A 121 -10.24 10.22 0.88
CA ARG A 121 -10.23 9.02 0.04
C ARG A 121 -9.94 7.74 0.81
N LEU A 122 -9.67 7.84 2.10
CA LEU A 122 -9.42 6.67 2.93
C LEU A 122 -10.66 5.77 2.93
N TYR A 123 -10.49 4.56 2.43
CA TYR A 123 -11.56 3.58 2.32
C TYR A 123 -11.60 2.66 3.54
N GLN A 124 -10.45 2.09 3.90
CA GLN A 124 -10.34 1.09 4.97
C GLN A 124 -8.89 0.95 5.42
N GLY A 125 -8.66 0.89 6.74
CA GLY A 125 -7.40 0.41 7.30
C GLY A 125 -7.40 -1.11 7.39
N VAL A 126 -6.26 -1.74 7.14
CA VAL A 126 -6.06 -3.19 7.27
C VAL A 126 -4.80 -3.50 8.04
N ARG A 127 -4.84 -4.55 8.86
CA ARG A 127 -3.69 -5.04 9.60
C ARG A 127 -3.29 -6.42 9.11
N TYR A 128 -2.03 -6.55 8.75
CA TYR A 128 -1.42 -7.83 8.42
C TYR A 128 -1.25 -8.65 9.70
N LEU A 129 -1.83 -9.84 9.73
CA LEU A 129 -1.63 -10.79 10.82
C LEU A 129 -0.42 -11.64 10.51
N TYR A 130 0.52 -11.63 11.43
CA TYR A 130 1.74 -12.40 11.39
C TYR A 130 1.55 -13.61 12.29
N GLY A 131 1.48 -14.81 11.72
CA GLY A 131 1.19 -16.03 12.47
C GLY A 131 1.42 -17.27 11.65
#